data_AF-A0A849VS16-F1
#
_entry.id   AF-A0A849VS16-F1
#
_cell.length_a   1.000
_cell.length_b   1.000
_cell.length_c   1.000
_cell.angle_alpha   90.00
_cell.angle_beta   90.00
_cell.angle_gamma   90.00
#
_symmetry.space_group_name_H-M   'P 1'
#
loop_
_entity.id
_entity.type
_entity.pdbx_description
1 polymer ?
#
loop_
_entity_poly.entity_id
_entity_poly.type
_entity_poly.pdbx_seq_one_letter_code
_entity_poly.pdbx_strand_id
1 'polypeptide(L)'
;MEHRILFGSYPIPRFGGIASHNFVVWTDEAGRPLFEINGGAANPDGSFNYCAIGGALTAVVTDYAKRDLVYFPEFYVRPTSRTTMILEGSYATIAARWRAAIDVAERIRQSDLRYSFLIQNSNSVATAIAKGMGLNPPRKAVGRVRAPGSHRQLLLDAA
;
A
#
# COMPACT_ATOMS: atom_id res chain seq x y z
N MET A 1 -8.46 6.92 22.46
CA MET A 1 -7.83 7.52 21.28
C MET A 1 -8.14 6.63 20.11
N GLU A 2 -8.77 7.20 19.10
CA GLU A 2 -9.19 6.48 17.90
C GLU A 2 -8.03 6.41 16.90
N HIS A 3 -8.00 5.34 16.13
CA HIS A 3 -7.03 5.11 15.08
C HIS A 3 -7.75 4.82 13.77
N ARG A 4 -7.06 5.07 12.65
CA ARG A 4 -7.67 4.95 11.32
C ARG A 4 -6.80 4.12 10.39
N ILE A 5 -7.45 3.35 9.53
CA ILE A 5 -6.83 2.77 8.33
C ILE A 5 -7.39 3.53 7.13
N LEU A 6 -6.49 4.09 6.33
CA LEU A 6 -6.83 4.80 5.11
C LEU A 6 -6.31 4.02 3.91
N PHE A 7 -7.10 4.02 2.84
CA PHE A 7 -6.66 3.60 1.52
C PHE A 7 -6.26 4.85 0.73
N GLY A 8 -5.00 4.90 0.32
CA GLY A 8 -4.40 6.03 -0.36
C GLY A 8 -4.17 5.80 -1.84
N SER A 9 -4.07 6.89 -2.58
CA SER A 9 -3.74 6.93 -3.99
C SER A 9 -2.89 8.16 -4.29
N TYR A 10 -1.70 7.94 -4.84
CA TYR A 10 -0.79 8.99 -5.28
C TYR A 10 -0.78 9.09 -6.80
N PRO A 11 -1.13 10.24 -7.40
CA PRO A 11 -1.10 10.42 -8.84
C PRO A 11 0.37 10.55 -9.32
N ILE A 12 0.87 9.59 -10.11
CA ILE A 12 2.21 9.68 -10.69
C ILE A 12 2.17 10.49 -12.00
N PRO A 13 2.80 11.68 -12.07
CA PRO A 13 2.71 12.55 -13.27
C PRO A 13 3.39 11.97 -14.51
N ARG A 14 4.40 11.11 -14.34
CA ARG A 14 5.26 10.58 -15.42
C ARG A 14 4.55 9.62 -16.39
N PHE A 15 3.30 9.22 -16.12
CA PHE A 15 2.49 8.32 -16.95
C PHE A 15 1.25 8.99 -17.56
N GLY A 16 1.34 10.26 -17.98
CA GLY A 16 0.22 10.95 -18.63
C GLY A 16 -1.05 11.05 -17.77
N GLY A 17 -0.89 11.03 -16.44
CA GLY A 17 -2.01 11.06 -15.49
C GLY A 17 -2.68 9.72 -15.20
N ILE A 18 -2.21 8.60 -15.78
CA ILE A 18 -2.79 7.27 -15.60
C ILE A 18 -1.73 6.31 -15.04
N ALA A 19 -1.48 6.45 -13.74
CA ALA A 19 -0.90 5.44 -12.85
C ALA A 19 -1.01 5.98 -11.42
N SER A 20 -2.21 5.89 -10.84
CA SER A 20 -2.39 6.06 -9.41
C SER A 20 -1.62 4.96 -8.69
N HIS A 21 -0.63 5.29 -7.87
CA HIS A 21 -0.01 4.33 -6.94
C HIS A 21 -0.86 4.26 -5.69
N ASN A 22 -1.48 3.10 -5.45
CA ASN A 22 -2.26 2.90 -4.25
C ASN A 22 -1.41 2.36 -3.10
N PHE A 23 -1.79 2.76 -1.89
CA PHE A 23 -1.12 2.40 -0.65
C PHE A 23 -2.14 2.26 0.48
N VAL A 24 -1.73 1.66 1.60
CA VAL A 24 -2.56 1.56 2.81
C VAL A 24 -1.77 2.17 3.96
N VAL A 25 -2.39 3.02 4.77
CA VAL A 25 -1.73 3.71 5.89
C VAL A 25 -2.56 3.57 7.17
N TRP A 26 -1.87 3.39 8.29
CA TRP A 26 -2.42 3.50 9.64
C TRP A 26 -2.03 4.86 10.22
N THR A 27 -3.02 5.65 10.64
CA THR A 27 -2.81 6.91 11.35
C THR A 27 -3.36 6.89 12.78
N ASP A 28 -2.85 7.78 13.62
CA ASP A 28 -3.49 8.16 14.87
C ASP A 28 -4.69 9.10 14.64
N GLU A 29 -5.33 9.52 15.74
CA GLU A 29 -6.49 10.42 15.75
C GLU A 29 -6.20 11.79 15.12
N ALA A 30 -4.97 12.29 15.30
CA ALA A 30 -4.48 13.55 14.76
C ALA A 30 -4.11 13.45 13.26
N GLY A 31 -4.24 12.27 12.64
CA GLY A 31 -3.86 12.03 11.26
C GLY A 31 -2.36 11.86 11.05
N ARG A 32 -1.58 11.71 12.13
CA ARG A 32 -0.15 11.41 12.04
C ARG A 32 0.01 9.95 11.60
N PRO A 33 0.81 9.68 10.57
CA PRO A 33 1.01 8.31 10.11
C PRO A 33 1.90 7.54 11.07
N LEU A 34 1.52 6.30 11.35
CA LEU A 34 2.30 5.35 12.14
C LEU A 34 2.99 4.34 11.23
N PHE A 35 2.22 3.76 10.29
CA PHE A 35 2.72 2.76 9.36
C PHE A 35 2.10 2.93 7.97
N GLU A 36 2.84 2.60 6.91
CA GLU A 36 2.34 2.54 5.53
C GLU A 36 2.78 1.23 4.87
N ILE A 37 1.94 0.67 4.01
CA ILE A 37 2.27 -0.47 3.17
C ILE A 37 2.14 -0.08 1.70
N ASN A 38 3.24 -0.28 0.98
CA ASN A 38 3.38 0.02 -0.44
C ASN A 38 3.70 -1.24 -1.24
N GLY A 39 3.11 -1.40 -2.42
CA GLY A 39 3.58 -2.41 -3.37
C GLY A 39 4.63 -1.85 -4.32
N GLY A 40 5.71 -2.58 -4.56
CA GLY A 40 6.82 -2.13 -5.42
C GLY A 40 8.03 -3.03 -5.23
N ALA A 41 9.24 -2.48 -5.32
CA ALA A 41 10.44 -3.19 -4.84
C ALA A 41 10.94 -2.58 -3.54
N ALA A 42 11.80 -3.32 -2.85
CA ALA A 42 12.57 -2.84 -1.72
C ALA A 42 14.03 -2.59 -2.15
N ASN A 43 14.64 -1.53 -1.62
CA ASN A 43 16.07 -1.36 -1.60
C ASN A 43 16.71 -2.35 -0.60
N PRO A 44 18.03 -2.59 -0.65
CA PRO A 44 18.71 -3.49 0.30
C PRO A 44 18.54 -3.09 1.77
N ASP A 45 18.30 -1.80 2.05
CA ASP A 45 18.02 -1.27 3.39
C ASP A 45 16.55 -1.45 3.83
N GLY A 46 15.74 -2.15 3.03
CA GLY A 46 14.32 -2.42 3.29
C GLY A 46 13.39 -1.28 2.90
N SER A 47 13.91 -0.16 2.40
CA SER A 47 13.07 0.97 2.00
C SER A 47 12.41 0.79 0.64
N PHE A 48 11.35 1.55 0.37
CA PHE A 48 10.68 1.51 -0.92
C PHE A 48 11.60 1.96 -2.07
N ASN A 49 11.71 1.12 -3.09
CA ASN A 49 12.44 1.42 -4.32
C ASN A 49 11.48 1.93 -5.40
N TYR A 50 11.65 3.20 -5.75
CA TYR A 50 10.80 3.93 -6.69
C TYR A 50 11.01 3.59 -8.18
N CYS A 51 12.04 2.81 -8.52
CA CYS A 51 12.48 2.58 -9.91
C CYS A 51 12.20 1.16 -10.45
N ALA A 52 11.37 0.37 -9.78
CA ALA A 52 11.29 -1.08 -10.01
C ALA A 52 10.40 -1.55 -11.17
N ILE A 53 10.34 -0.80 -12.28
CA ILE A 53 9.57 -1.23 -13.45
C ILE A 53 10.23 -2.48 -14.03
N GLY A 54 9.56 -3.62 -13.94
CA GLY A 54 10.04 -4.93 -14.43
C GLY A 54 10.83 -5.77 -13.41
N GLY A 55 10.96 -5.30 -12.16
CA GLY A 55 11.62 -6.05 -11.07
C GLY A 55 10.68 -6.96 -10.28
N ALA A 56 11.16 -7.47 -9.15
CA ALA A 56 10.33 -8.17 -8.17
C ALA A 56 9.22 -7.25 -7.63
N LEU A 57 8.02 -7.79 -7.49
CA LEU A 57 6.90 -7.17 -6.80
C LEU A 57 6.86 -7.70 -5.37
N THR A 58 7.09 -6.82 -4.41
CA THR A 58 6.97 -7.07 -2.98
C THR A 58 6.02 -6.06 -2.33
N ALA A 59 5.71 -6.28 -1.05
CA ALA A 59 5.05 -5.33 -0.17
C ALA A 59 6.07 -4.77 0.83
N VAL A 60 6.25 -3.46 0.83
CA VAL A 60 7.16 -2.74 1.74
C VAL A 60 6.33 -2.14 2.86
N VAL A 61 6.68 -2.49 4.10
CA VAL A 61 6.07 -1.95 5.31
C VAL A 61 6.99 -0.87 5.87
N THR A 62 6.53 0.37 5.90
CA THR A 62 7.28 1.49 6.48
C THR A 62 6.74 1.83 7.86
N ASP A 63 7.65 1.89 8.83
CA ASP A 63 7.43 2.42 10.18
C ASP A 63 7.91 3.89 10.20
N TYR A 64 6.97 4.82 10.33
CA TYR A 64 7.27 6.26 10.27
C TYR A 64 8.16 6.73 11.42
N ALA A 65 8.20 6.02 12.55
CA ALA A 65 9.07 6.37 13.67
C ALA A 65 10.56 6.07 13.37
N LYS A 66 10.84 5.25 12.36
CA LYS A 66 12.20 4.79 12.00
C LYS A 66 12.67 5.31 10.64
N ARG A 67 11.84 6.12 9.97
CA ARG A 67 12.12 6.57 8.60
C ARG A 67 12.50 8.05 8.57
N ASP A 68 13.58 8.35 7.87
CA ASP A 68 13.90 9.72 7.50
C ASP A 68 13.04 10.16 6.30
N LEU A 69 11.98 10.92 6.61
CA LEU A 69 11.01 11.39 5.61
C LEU A 69 11.56 12.53 4.74
N VAL A 70 12.68 13.16 5.12
CA VAL A 70 13.31 14.22 4.31
C VAL A 70 13.93 13.58 3.07
N TYR A 71 14.64 12.47 3.25
CA TYR A 71 15.30 11.77 2.14
C TYR A 71 14.37 10.77 1.44
N PHE A 72 13.38 10.23 2.16
CA PHE A 72 12.52 9.16 1.63
C PHE A 72 11.04 9.38 1.98
N PRO A 73 10.40 10.41 1.41
CA PRO A 73 9.00 10.69 1.70
C PRO A 73 8.11 9.58 1.15
N GLU A 74 7.47 8.84 2.04
CA GLU A 74 6.43 7.86 1.73
C GLU A 74 5.19 8.51 1.11
N PHE A 75 4.30 7.72 0.52
CA PHE A 75 3.24 8.26 -0.33
C PHE A 75 2.21 9.07 0.46
N TYR A 76 1.82 8.66 1.66
CA TYR A 76 0.82 9.39 2.45
C TYR A 76 1.16 10.86 2.70
N VAL A 77 2.44 11.18 2.94
CA VAL A 77 2.87 12.54 3.27
C VAL A 77 3.09 13.41 2.04
N ARG A 78 2.90 12.87 0.82
CA ARG A 78 3.07 13.64 -0.41
C ARG A 78 1.85 14.56 -0.64
N PRO A 79 2.05 15.85 -1.00
CA PRO A 79 0.96 16.83 -1.10
C PRO A 79 -0.21 16.47 -2.03
N THR A 80 0.03 15.66 -3.06
CA THR A 80 -0.99 15.28 -4.05
C THR A 80 -1.67 13.95 -3.75
N SER A 81 -1.28 13.29 -2.65
CA SER A 81 -1.92 12.05 -2.22
C SER A 81 -3.35 12.27 -1.81
N ARG A 82 -4.21 11.33 -2.19
CA ARG A 82 -5.62 11.31 -1.84
C ARG A 82 -5.90 10.08 -1.01
N THR A 83 -6.59 10.22 0.10
CA THR A 83 -6.92 9.12 0.99
C THR A 83 -8.42 8.99 1.18
N THR A 84 -8.86 7.78 1.51
CA THR A 84 -10.22 7.49 1.92
C THR A 84 -10.14 6.59 3.15
N MET A 85 -10.78 7.00 4.23
CA MET A 85 -10.88 6.17 5.43
C MET A 85 -11.70 4.92 5.12
N ILE A 86 -11.14 3.77 5.45
CA ILE A 86 -11.80 2.46 5.26
C ILE A 86 -12.11 1.76 6.58
N LEU A 87 -11.50 2.21 7.68
CA LEU A 87 -11.80 1.77 9.03
C LEU A 87 -11.36 2.83 10.05
N GLU A 88 -12.18 3.03 11.08
CA GLU A 88 -11.86 3.79 12.29
C GLU A 88 -12.22 2.92 13.50
N GLY A 89 -11.44 3.03 14.57
CA GLY A 89 -11.72 2.31 15.80
C GLY A 89 -10.59 2.41 16.82
N SER A 90 -10.80 1.73 17.95
CA SER A 90 -9.79 1.64 19.01
C SER A 90 -8.45 1.11 18.48
N TYR A 91 -7.37 1.45 19.19
CA TYR A 91 -6.03 0.90 18.92
C TYR A 91 -6.05 -0.63 18.76
N ALA A 92 -6.70 -1.35 19.68
CA ALA A 92 -6.74 -2.82 19.64
C ALA A 92 -7.39 -3.36 18.37
N THR A 93 -8.50 -2.74 17.94
CA THR A 93 -9.19 -3.12 16.71
C THR A 93 -8.32 -2.86 15.48
N ILE A 94 -7.70 -1.68 15.40
CA ILE A 94 -6.87 -1.29 14.26
C ILE A 94 -5.59 -2.12 14.21
N ALA A 95 -4.94 -2.35 15.36
CA ALA A 95 -3.76 -3.20 15.48
C ALA A 95 -4.03 -4.64 15.02
N ALA A 96 -5.18 -5.22 15.40
CA ALA A 96 -5.55 -6.56 14.96
C ALA A 96 -5.72 -6.65 13.44
N ARG A 97 -6.34 -5.64 12.82
CA ARG A 97 -6.49 -5.53 11.36
C ARG A 97 -5.13 -5.33 10.69
N TRP A 98 -4.29 -4.47 11.25
CA TRP A 98 -2.97 -4.21 10.71
C TRP A 98 -2.07 -5.44 10.76
N ARG A 99 -2.15 -6.27 11.82
CA ARG A 99 -1.42 -7.54 11.87
C ARG A 99 -1.77 -8.46 10.69
N ALA A 100 -3.06 -8.57 10.35
CA ALA A 100 -3.48 -9.33 9.17
C ALA A 100 -2.94 -8.73 7.86
N ALA A 101 -2.78 -7.40 7.78
CA ALA A 101 -2.10 -6.76 6.65
C ALA A 101 -0.62 -7.15 6.56
N ILE A 102 0.09 -7.20 7.69
CA ILE A 102 1.49 -7.64 7.76
C ILE A 102 1.64 -9.09 7.29
N ASP A 103 0.75 -9.98 7.72
CA ASP A 103 0.78 -11.39 7.29
C ASP A 103 0.62 -11.51 5.75
N VAL A 104 -0.25 -10.69 5.15
CA VAL A 104 -0.40 -10.64 3.68
C VAL A 104 0.83 -10.02 3.00
N ALA A 105 1.41 -8.95 3.57
CA ALA A 105 2.62 -8.32 3.03
C ALA A 105 3.80 -9.31 3.01
N GLU A 106 3.93 -10.10 4.07
CA GLU A 106 4.96 -11.12 4.19
C GLU A 106 4.78 -12.24 3.16
N ARG A 107 3.55 -12.71 2.95
CA ARG A 107 3.25 -13.67 1.88
C ARG A 107 3.63 -13.13 0.51
N ILE A 108 3.26 -11.88 0.20
CA ILE A 108 3.63 -11.22 -1.08
C ILE A 108 5.16 -11.21 -1.24
N ARG A 109 5.90 -10.84 -0.19
CA ARG A 109 7.36 -10.80 -0.19
C ARG A 109 8.00 -12.17 -0.50
N GLN A 110 7.35 -13.25 -0.09
CA GLN A 110 7.82 -14.62 -0.31
C GLN A 110 7.35 -15.24 -1.63
N SER A 111 6.44 -14.59 -2.37
CA SER A 111 5.74 -15.18 -3.53
C SER A 111 6.51 -15.09 -4.88
N ASP A 112 7.75 -14.59 -4.90
CA ASP A 112 8.57 -14.32 -6.10
C ASP A 112 7.79 -13.64 -7.27
N LEU A 113 6.81 -12.80 -6.91
CA LEU A 113 5.98 -12.11 -7.90
C LEU A 113 6.83 -11.11 -8.68
N ARG A 114 6.54 -10.94 -9.97
CA ARG A 114 7.18 -9.91 -10.81
C ARG A 114 6.24 -8.77 -11.11
N TYR A 115 6.74 -7.54 -11.11
CA TYR A 115 5.94 -6.37 -11.40
C TYR A 115 5.42 -6.40 -12.85
N SER A 116 4.11 -6.24 -13.01
CA SER A 116 3.42 -6.05 -14.28
C SER A 116 2.41 -4.92 -14.15
N PHE A 117 2.59 -3.87 -14.96
CA PHE A 117 1.77 -2.67 -14.89
C PHE A 117 0.27 -2.94 -15.04
N LEU A 118 -0.13 -3.94 -15.84
CA LEU A 118 -1.55 -4.23 -16.09
C LEU A 118 -2.14 -5.30 -15.17
N ILE A 119 -1.29 -6.15 -14.58
CA ILE A 119 -1.72 -7.39 -13.92
C ILE A 119 -1.43 -7.35 -12.42
N GLN A 120 -0.17 -7.13 -12.03
CA GLN A 120 0.27 -7.24 -10.64
C GLN A 120 1.32 -6.16 -10.34
N ASN A 121 0.91 -5.15 -9.58
CA ASN A 121 1.67 -3.93 -9.30
C ASN A 121 1.33 -3.39 -7.91
N SER A 122 1.71 -2.15 -7.61
CA SER A 122 1.39 -1.49 -6.35
C SER A 122 -0.10 -1.47 -6.02
N ASN A 123 -0.96 -1.34 -7.03
CA ASN A 123 -2.40 -1.29 -6.86
C ASN A 123 -3.01 -2.64 -6.51
N SER A 124 -2.52 -3.72 -7.10
CA SER A 124 -2.95 -5.08 -6.72
C SER A 124 -2.46 -5.43 -5.31
N VAL A 125 -1.26 -4.97 -4.92
CA VAL A 125 -0.76 -5.12 -3.54
C VAL A 125 -1.67 -4.39 -2.55
N ALA A 126 -1.93 -3.09 -2.74
CA ALA A 126 -2.81 -2.33 -1.84
C ALA A 126 -4.21 -2.95 -1.73
N THR A 127 -4.74 -3.48 -2.84
CA THR A 127 -6.03 -4.19 -2.87
C THR A 127 -5.96 -5.51 -2.09
N ALA A 128 -4.90 -6.30 -2.26
CA ALA A 128 -4.69 -7.55 -1.54
C ALA A 128 -4.54 -7.32 -0.03
N ILE A 129 -3.78 -6.28 0.35
CA ILE A 129 -3.61 -5.85 1.75
C ILE A 129 -4.97 -5.47 2.36
N ALA A 130 -5.74 -4.59 1.72
CA ALA A 130 -7.06 -4.19 2.20
C ALA A 130 -8.01 -5.37 2.38
N LYS A 131 -8.06 -6.27 1.39
CA LYS A 131 -8.87 -7.50 1.48
C LYS A 131 -8.36 -8.46 2.56
N GLY A 132 -7.06 -8.58 2.75
CA GLY A 132 -6.43 -9.39 3.81
C GLY A 132 -6.81 -8.93 5.21
N MET A 133 -7.04 -7.63 5.40
CA MET A 133 -7.61 -7.08 6.63
C MET A 133 -9.12 -7.36 6.80
N GLY A 134 -9.78 -7.95 5.81
CA GLY A 134 -11.24 -8.08 5.75
C GLY A 134 -11.96 -6.78 5.39
N LEU A 135 -11.27 -5.83 4.74
CA LEU A 135 -11.82 -4.54 4.33
C LEU A 135 -12.00 -4.48 2.81
N ASN A 136 -12.92 -3.64 2.37
CA ASN A 136 -13.16 -3.41 0.95
C ASN A 136 -12.42 -2.15 0.47
N PRO A 137 -11.55 -2.26 -0.54
CA PRO A 137 -10.97 -1.10 -1.18
C PRO A 137 -12.06 -0.13 -1.70
N PRO A 138 -11.86 1.20 -1.63
CA PRO A 138 -12.83 2.15 -2.15
C PRO A 138 -13.00 1.97 -3.66
N ARG A 139 -14.25 1.85 -4.14
CA ARG A 139 -14.55 1.69 -5.58
C ARG A 139 -13.92 2.77 -6.46
N LYS A 140 -13.77 4.00 -5.95
CA LYS A 140 -13.17 5.13 -6.68
C LYS A 140 -11.65 5.00 -6.88
N ALA A 141 -10.98 4.20 -6.05
CA ALA A 141 -9.52 3.97 -6.07
C ALA A 141 -9.14 2.64 -6.75
N VAL A 142 -10.12 1.90 -7.26
CA VAL A 142 -9.95 0.62 -7.98
C VAL A 142 -10.55 0.74 -9.38
N GLY A 143 -9.91 0.14 -10.38
CA GLY A 143 -10.46 0.07 -11.73
C GLY A 143 -9.39 -0.05 -12.82
N ARG A 144 -9.76 -0.60 -13.98
CA ARG A 144 -8.84 -0.87 -15.10
C ARG A 144 -8.15 0.38 -15.65
N VAL A 145 -8.85 1.51 -15.66
CA VAL A 145 -8.35 2.78 -16.22
C VAL A 145 -7.69 3.64 -15.15
N ARG A 146 -8.27 3.76 -13.96
CA ARG A 146 -7.79 4.68 -12.91
C ARG A 146 -6.63 4.10 -12.09
N ALA A 147 -6.66 2.79 -11.85
CA ALA A 147 -5.65 2.07 -11.09
C ALA A 147 -5.42 0.68 -11.72
N PRO A 148 -4.75 0.59 -12.88
CA PRO A 148 -4.41 -0.70 -13.50
C PRO A 148 -3.85 -1.69 -12.47
N GLY A 149 -4.16 -2.98 -12.60
CA GLY A 149 -3.80 -4.01 -11.62
C GLY A 149 -4.71 -4.13 -10.38
N SER A 150 -5.33 -3.05 -9.87
CA SER A 150 -6.16 -3.07 -8.64
C SER A 150 -7.32 -4.06 -8.63
N HIS A 151 -7.85 -4.41 -9.80
CA HIS A 151 -9.00 -5.32 -9.95
C HIS A 151 -8.59 -6.79 -10.03
N ARG A 152 -7.29 -7.07 -10.15
CA ARG A 152 -6.75 -8.43 -10.20
C ARG A 152 -6.41 -8.87 -8.79
N GLN A 153 -6.71 -10.13 -8.50
CA GLN A 153 -6.25 -10.77 -7.27
C GLN A 153 -4.81 -11.20 -7.48
N LEU A 154 -3.95 -10.90 -6.50
CA LEU A 154 -2.62 -11.50 -6.46
C LEU A 154 -2.80 -12.99 -6.17
N LEU A 155 -2.23 -13.83 -7.02
CA LEU A 155 -2.07 -15.25 -6.75
C LEU A 155 -0.90 -15.36 -5.78
N LEU A 156 -1.22 -15.52 -4.50
CA LEU A 156 -0.25 -15.82 -3.47
C LEU A 156 -0.30 -17.32 -3.30
N ASP A 157 0.79 -18.01 -3.61
CA ASP A 157 0.87 -19.44 -3.38
C ASP A 157 0.50 -19.75 -1.91
N ALA A 158 -0.20 -20.86 -1.70
CA ALA A 158 -0.51 -21.31 -0.36
C ALA A 158 0.81 -21.69 0.32
N ALA A 159 1.08 -21.06 1.47
CA ALA A 159 2.20 -21.44 2.34
C ALA A 159 1.99 -22.84 2.91
#